data_AF-A0A2T6N6S0-F1
#
_entry.id   AF-A0A2T6N6S0-F1
#
_cell.length_a   1.000
_cell.length_b   1.000
_cell.length_c   1.000
_cell.angle_alpha   90.00
_cell.angle_beta   90.00
_cell.angle_gamma   90.00
#
_symmetry.space_group_name_H-M   'P 1'
#
loop_
_entity.id
_entity.type
_entity.pdbx_description
1 polymer ?
#
loop_
_entity_poly.entity_id
_entity_poly.type
_entity_poly.pdbx_seq_one_letter_code
_entity_poly.pdbx_strand_id
1 'polypeptide(L)'
;MGKEEDQQGEVVMKIDFSSVNVEYLIHVRDIAREDPEMAAPLMGMSPELADLLAQTPADYLAKIAQVKVPLIAARGDTVWWNRLFKALIEGKTEEVDAVLQAASLAVLS
;
A
#
# COMPACT_ATOMS: atom_id res chain seq x y z
N MET A 1 -13.92 0.29 -51.37
CA MET A 1 -13.76 1.64 -50.79
C MET A 1 -14.99 1.87 -49.93
N GLY A 2 -14.97 1.72 -48.61
CA GLY A 2 -13.89 1.90 -47.66
C GLY A 2 -14.38 2.96 -46.67
N LYS A 3 -14.89 2.51 -45.52
CA LYS A 3 -14.99 3.27 -44.27
C LYS A 3 -15.01 2.25 -43.13
N GLU A 4 -13.83 1.77 -42.79
CA GLU A 4 -13.55 1.32 -41.44
C GLU A 4 -13.60 2.58 -40.58
N GLU A 5 -14.69 2.78 -39.84
CA GLU A 5 -14.73 3.82 -38.82
C GLU A 5 -14.06 3.25 -37.57
N ASP A 6 -12.88 3.78 -37.32
CA ASP A 6 -12.02 3.55 -36.17
C ASP A 6 -12.84 3.52 -34.86
N GLN A 7 -13.06 2.32 -34.34
CA GLN A 7 -13.35 2.13 -32.93
C GLN A 7 -12.04 2.29 -32.15
N GLN A 8 -11.58 3.55 -32.01
CA GLN A 8 -10.69 3.90 -30.91
C GLN A 8 -11.54 3.90 -29.63
N GLY A 9 -11.81 2.69 -29.14
CA GLY A 9 -12.26 2.50 -27.77
C GLY A 9 -11.16 3.04 -26.87
N GLU A 10 -11.47 4.14 -26.17
CA GLU A 10 -10.68 4.61 -25.05
C GLU A 10 -10.37 3.40 -24.18
N VAL A 11 -9.11 2.95 -24.17
CA VAL A 11 -8.66 1.95 -23.20
C VAL A 11 -8.70 2.68 -21.88
N VAL A 12 -9.86 2.69 -21.23
CA VAL A 12 -10.00 3.07 -19.83
C VAL A 12 -9.10 2.10 -19.10
N MET A 13 -7.90 2.57 -18.79
CA MET A 13 -6.93 1.81 -18.01
C MET A 13 -7.57 1.66 -16.65
N LYS A 14 -8.30 0.56 -16.44
CA LYS A 14 -8.88 0.23 -15.16
C LYS A 14 -7.69 -0.02 -14.24
N ILE A 15 -7.39 0.96 -13.41
CA ILE A 15 -6.39 0.83 -12.36
C ILE A 15 -6.79 -0.42 -11.55
N ASP A 16 -5.88 -1.38 -11.46
CA ASP A 16 -6.13 -2.67 -10.84
C ASP A 16 -5.13 -2.86 -9.69
N PHE A 17 -5.65 -2.78 -8.46
CA PHE A 17 -4.87 -2.97 -7.23
C PHE A 17 -4.85 -4.42 -6.74
N SER A 18 -5.40 -5.38 -7.49
CA SER A 18 -5.53 -6.77 -7.04
C SER A 18 -4.21 -7.39 -6.57
N SER A 19 -3.12 -7.26 -7.33
CA SER A 19 -1.81 -7.80 -6.95
C SER A 19 -1.25 -7.09 -5.71
N VAL A 20 -1.32 -5.75 -5.69
CA VAL A 20 -0.83 -4.92 -4.59
C VAL A 20 -1.55 -5.28 -3.28
N ASN A 21 -2.88 -5.45 -3.33
CA ASN A 21 -3.69 -5.83 -2.18
C ASN A 21 -3.26 -7.20 -1.63
N VAL A 22 -3.03 -8.19 -2.49
CA VAL A 22 -2.64 -9.55 -2.09
C VAL A 22 -1.23 -9.56 -1.52
N GLU A 23 -0.26 -8.97 -2.23
CA GLU A 23 1.14 -8.94 -1.81
C GLU A 23 1.31 -8.25 -0.45
N TYR A 24 0.64 -7.11 -0.27
CA TYR A 24 0.71 -6.38 0.98
C TYR A 24 0.11 -7.16 2.15
N LEU A 25 -1.07 -7.75 2.00
CA LEU A 25 -1.71 -8.50 3.08
C LEU A 25 -0.98 -9.80 3.41
N ILE A 26 -0.35 -10.46 2.43
CA ILE A 26 0.53 -11.61 2.70
C ILE A 26 1.73 -11.16 3.53
N HIS A 27 2.40 -10.08 3.14
CA HIS A 27 3.59 -9.59 3.85
C HIS A 27 3.26 -9.23 5.30
N VAL A 28 2.17 -8.50 5.51
CA VAL A 28 1.72 -8.10 6.84
C VAL A 28 1.29 -9.32 7.66
N ARG A 29 0.61 -10.30 7.08
CA ARG A 29 0.29 -11.55 7.78
C ARG A 29 1.56 -12.22 8.30
N ASP A 30 2.58 -12.30 7.45
CA ASP A 30 3.82 -12.98 7.82
C ASP A 30 4.53 -12.23 8.96
N ILE A 31 4.51 -10.89 8.94
CA ILE A 31 4.94 -10.08 10.09
C ILE A 31 4.08 -10.39 11.32
N ALA A 32 2.75 -10.43 11.21
CA ALA A 32 1.85 -10.70 12.33
C ALA A 32 2.04 -12.11 12.93
N ARG A 33 2.57 -13.06 12.17
CA ARG A 33 2.93 -14.41 12.67
C ARG A 33 4.24 -14.42 13.43
N GLU A 34 5.20 -13.61 13.00
CA GLU A 34 6.52 -13.52 13.61
C GLU A 34 6.51 -12.61 14.85
N ASP A 35 5.82 -11.47 14.73
CA ASP A 35 5.72 -10.42 15.74
C ASP A 35 4.33 -9.75 15.69
N PRO A 36 3.33 -10.30 16.41
CA PRO A 36 1.97 -9.77 16.47
C PRO A 36 1.91 -8.34 17.03
N GLU A 37 2.80 -7.98 17.96
CA GLU A 37 2.83 -6.67 18.60
C GLU A 37 3.29 -5.57 17.63
N MET A 38 4.13 -5.92 16.65
CA MET A 38 4.57 -5.01 15.58
C MET A 38 3.56 -4.86 14.43
N ALA A 39 2.78 -5.89 14.10
CA ALA A 39 1.91 -5.87 12.93
C ALA A 39 0.72 -4.91 13.05
N ALA A 40 0.12 -4.81 14.24
CA ALA A 40 -1.01 -3.93 14.52
C ALA A 40 -0.68 -2.43 14.29
N PRO A 41 0.38 -1.86 14.92
CA PRO A 41 0.77 -0.47 14.71
C PRO A 41 1.30 -0.20 13.30
N LEU A 42 1.85 -1.19 12.58
CA LEU A 42 2.23 -1.02 11.17
C LEU A 42 1.01 -0.73 10.28
N MET A 43 -0.06 -1.49 10.51
CA MET A 43 -1.28 -1.45 9.70
C MET A 43 -2.29 -0.40 10.14
N GLY A 44 -2.11 0.17 11.33
CA GLY A 44 -3.11 1.04 11.94
C GLY A 44 -4.39 0.26 12.25
N MET A 45 -4.25 -1.03 12.57
CA MET A 45 -5.34 -1.90 12.99
C MET A 45 -5.21 -2.27 14.46
N SER A 46 -6.27 -2.81 15.05
CA SER A 46 -6.21 -3.32 16.42
C SER A 46 -5.42 -4.64 16.49
N PRO A 47 -4.84 -4.98 17.66
CA PRO A 47 -4.16 -6.26 17.86
C PRO A 47 -5.03 -7.48 17.48
N GLU A 48 -6.33 -7.42 17.78
CA GLU A 48 -7.26 -8.52 17.48
C GLU A 48 -7.40 -8.74 15.96
N LEU A 49 -7.34 -7.67 15.16
CA LEU A 49 -7.34 -7.77 13.70
C LEU A 49 -6.03 -8.33 13.17
N ALA A 50 -4.90 -7.98 13.78
CA ALA A 50 -3.59 -8.53 13.42
C ALA A 50 -3.54 -10.04 13.71
N ASP A 51 -4.08 -10.48 14.85
CA ASP A 51 -4.20 -11.90 15.20
C ASP A 51 -5.09 -12.67 14.22
N LEU A 52 -6.21 -12.09 13.79
CA LEU A 52 -7.07 -12.70 12.76
C LEU A 52 -6.34 -12.83 11.42
N LEU A 53 -5.59 -11.79 11.03
CA LEU A 53 -4.80 -11.81 9.81
C LEU A 53 -3.74 -12.91 9.89
N ALA A 54 -2.98 -13.01 10.99
CA ALA A 54 -1.94 -14.03 11.22
C ALA A 54 -2.48 -15.46 11.06
N GLN A 55 -3.70 -15.71 11.51
CA GLN A 55 -4.36 -17.02 11.41
C GLN A 55 -4.93 -17.31 10.02
N THR A 56 -5.03 -16.31 9.14
CA THR A 56 -5.66 -16.48 7.83
C THR A 56 -4.74 -17.28 6.89
N PRO A 57 -5.22 -18.38 6.29
CA PRO A 57 -4.44 -19.15 5.32
C PRO A 57 -4.14 -18.36 4.03
N ALA A 58 -2.97 -18.60 3.43
CA ALA A 58 -2.49 -17.85 2.27
C ALA A 58 -3.35 -18.04 1.02
N ASP A 59 -3.81 -19.26 0.81
CA ASP A 59 -4.71 -19.65 -0.27
C ASP A 59 -6.10 -18.98 -0.16
N TYR A 60 -6.56 -18.69 1.06
CA TYR A 60 -7.78 -17.92 1.27
C TYR A 60 -7.57 -16.41 1.07
N LEU A 61 -6.40 -15.87 1.43
CA LEU A 61 -6.04 -14.47 1.15
C LEU A 61 -5.97 -14.18 -0.35
N ALA A 62 -5.60 -15.16 -1.18
CA ALA A 62 -5.56 -14.99 -2.64
C ALA A 62 -6.92 -14.57 -3.24
N LYS A 63 -8.05 -14.84 -2.55
CA LYS A 63 -9.37 -14.37 -2.98
C LYS A 63 -9.49 -12.85 -3.03
N ILE A 64 -8.64 -12.13 -2.30
CA ILE A 64 -8.58 -10.65 -2.31
C ILE A 64 -8.18 -10.10 -3.68
N ALA A 65 -7.57 -10.90 -4.57
CA ALA A 65 -7.32 -10.51 -5.95
C ALA A 65 -8.60 -10.11 -6.73
N GLN A 66 -9.78 -10.47 -6.23
CA GLN A 66 -11.06 -10.02 -6.80
C GLN A 66 -11.36 -8.53 -6.53
N VAL A 67 -10.70 -7.93 -5.53
CA VAL A 67 -10.84 -6.52 -5.17
C VAL A 67 -9.88 -5.69 -6.00
N LYS A 68 -10.43 -4.91 -6.94
CA LYS A 68 -9.64 -4.06 -7.87
C LYS A 68 -9.32 -2.67 -7.32
N VAL A 69 -9.99 -2.26 -6.25
CA VAL A 69 -9.77 -0.96 -5.58
C VAL A 69 -8.68 -1.09 -4.52
N PRO A 70 -7.94 -0.02 -4.19
CA PRO A 70 -6.92 -0.08 -3.15
C PRO A 70 -7.58 -0.32 -1.79
N LEU A 71 -7.10 -1.34 -1.07
CA LEU A 71 -7.52 -1.62 0.30
C LEU A 71 -6.67 -0.89 1.35
N ILE A 72 -5.57 -0.27 0.92
CA ILE A 72 -4.57 0.34 1.78
C ILE A 72 -4.48 1.82 1.40
N ALA A 73 -4.50 2.68 2.42
CA ALA A 73 -4.29 4.11 2.26
C ALA A 73 -2.83 4.48 2.57
N ALA A 74 -2.34 5.52 1.90
CA ALA A 74 -1.09 6.16 2.28
C ALA A 74 -1.20 6.74 3.70
N ARG A 75 -0.22 6.44 4.57
CA ARG A 75 -0.18 6.97 5.95
C ARG A 75 0.20 8.45 6.04
N GLY A 76 1.00 8.96 5.11
CA GLY A 76 1.49 10.33 5.17
C GLY A 76 0.36 11.33 5.00
N ASP A 77 0.31 12.34 5.87
CA ASP A 77 -0.56 13.50 5.64
C ASP A 77 -0.07 14.35 4.46
N THR A 78 -0.89 15.31 4.04
CA THR A 78 -0.57 16.21 2.93
C THR A 78 0.74 16.97 3.13
N VAL A 79 1.07 17.34 4.38
CA VAL A 79 2.28 18.11 4.70
C VAL A 79 3.52 17.23 4.53
N TRP A 80 3.47 15.99 5.03
CA TRP A 80 4.54 15.02 4.89
C TRP A 80 4.83 14.72 3.41
N TRP A 81 3.79 14.45 2.61
CA TRP A 81 3.95 14.19 1.17
C TRP A 81 4.53 15.39 0.42
N ASN A 82 4.02 16.58 0.69
CA ASN A 82 4.52 17.80 0.07
C ASN A 82 5.99 18.05 0.40
N ARG A 83 6.40 17.79 1.65
CA ARG A 83 7.80 17.93 2.09
C ARG A 83 8.70 16.93 1.36
N LEU A 84 8.29 15.65 1.29
CA LEU A 84 9.04 14.61 0.59
C LEU A 84 9.20 14.93 -0.91
N PHE A 85 8.10 15.25 -1.59
CA PHE A 85 8.14 15.50 -3.04
C PHE A 85 8.99 16.71 -3.40
N LYS A 86 8.92 17.79 -2.62
CA LYS A 86 9.82 18.95 -2.81
C LYS A 86 11.28 18.56 -2.66
N ALA A 87 11.63 17.82 -1.61
CA ALA A 87 13.00 17.37 -1.37
C ALA A 87 13.53 16.51 -2.53
N LEU A 88 12.71 15.59 -3.04
CA LEU A 88 13.04 14.73 -4.19
C LEU A 88 13.25 15.54 -5.48
N ILE A 89 12.33 16.47 -5.79
CA ILE A 89 12.42 17.32 -7.00
C ILE A 89 13.65 18.22 -6.94
N GLU A 90 13.98 18.77 -5.76
CA GLU A 90 15.11 19.67 -5.56
C GLU A 90 16.45 18.95 -5.35
N GLY A 91 16.47 17.61 -5.32
CA GLY A 91 17.67 16.80 -5.11
C GLY A 91 18.31 16.97 -3.73
N LYS A 92 17.53 17.31 -2.70
CA LYS A 92 18.02 17.55 -1.33
C LYS A 92 18.06 16.25 -0.53
N THR A 93 19.13 15.47 -0.70
CA THR A 93 19.28 14.14 -0.08
C THR A 93 19.14 14.15 1.44
N GLU A 94 19.74 15.12 2.14
CA GLU A 94 19.64 15.22 3.61
C GLU A 94 18.19 15.40 4.09
N GLU A 95 17.39 16.16 3.34
CA GLU A 95 15.98 16.37 3.65
C GLU A 95 15.14 15.13 3.34
N VAL A 96 15.46 14.41 2.27
CA VAL A 96 14.83 13.12 1.96
C VAL A 96 15.05 12.14 3.12
N ASP A 97 16.30 12.01 3.58
CA ASP A 97 16.65 11.12 4.69
C ASP A 97 15.93 11.51 5.98
N ALA A 98 15.88 12.80 6.30
CA ALA A 98 15.18 13.32 7.47
C ALA A 98 13.67 13.01 7.43
N VAL A 99 13.02 13.16 6.26
CA VAL A 99 11.58 12.89 6.10
C VAL A 99 11.27 11.40 6.21
N LEU A 100 12.11 10.53 5.64
CA LEU A 100 11.96 9.07 5.72
C LEU A 100 12.20 8.54 7.14
N GLN A 101 13.20 9.09 7.85
CA GLN A 101 13.47 8.73 9.24
C GLN A 101 12.28 9.09 10.15
N ALA A 102 11.68 10.28 9.95
CA ALA A 102 10.50 10.69 10.71
C ALA A 102 9.30 9.75 10.48
N ALA A 103 9.11 9.25 9.26
CA ALA A 103 8.05 8.27 8.96
C ALA A 103 8.28 6.93 9.68
N SER A 104 9.53 6.47 9.76
CA SER A 104 9.88 5.23 10.47
C SER A 104 9.62 5.33 11.98
N LEU A 105 9.88 6.49 12.57
CA LEU A 105 9.59 6.73 13.99
C LEU A 105 8.08 6.77 14.29
N ALA A 106 7.28 7.35 13.39
CA ALA A 106 5.81 7.41 13.54
C ALA A 106 5.13 6.04 13.40
N VAL A 107 5.82 5.04 12.87
CA VAL A 107 5.33 3.65 12.78
C VAL A 107 5.57 2.87 14.07
N LEU A 108 6.57 3.28 14.86
CA LEU A 108 6.97 2.62 16.11
C LEU A 108 6.41 3.31 17.38
N SER A 109 5.72 4.44 17.22
CA SER A 109 5.11 5.24 18.30
C SER A 109 3.61 5.00 18.40
#